data_AF-A0A952U0A2-F1
#
_entry.id   AF-A0A952U0A2-F1
#
_cell.length_a   1.000
_cell.length_b   1.000
_cell.length_c   1.000
_cell.angle_alpha   90.00
_cell.angle_beta   90.00
_cell.angle_gamma   90.00
#
_symmetry.space_group_name_H-M   'P 1'
#
loop_
_entity.id
_entity.type
_entity.pdbx_description
1 polymer ?
#
loop_
_entity_poly.entity_id
_entity_poly.type
_entity_poly.pdbx_seq_one_letter_code
_entity_poly.pdbx_strand_id
1 'polypeptide(L)'
;MFPSRPRLMTLRRVTVAILPAISFALLMSACGGKSALELRRLGVDAYNDANYAEAARFLEDAIMRDQKDEIAHKYMGLTNERLKQFPQAREQYEWLVKNAETESSRKEAKEDIERLGALCNGKPLPRIILLSTDCDHSKSFDPLFMKVCSDYKGKFDVQVLDVQNSENKDLMESYVQYLNDRFADSWTVPMCMYQCKHGVIKTAEMGAQTEEDLRDSIKEFMAELDKEVEPG
;
A
#
# COMPACT_ATOMS: atom_id res chain seq x y z
N MET A 1 63.16 -28.66 47.78
CA MET A 1 63.70 -28.92 46.44
C MET A 1 63.01 -30.16 45.90
N PHE A 2 61.95 -29.99 45.11
CA PHE A 2 61.24 -31.07 44.43
C PHE A 2 60.86 -30.55 43.04
N PRO A 3 61.16 -31.29 41.96
CA PRO A 3 61.03 -30.78 40.60
C PRO A 3 59.58 -30.85 40.11
N SER A 4 59.19 -29.76 39.44
CA SER A 4 57.93 -29.55 38.73
C SER A 4 57.74 -30.58 37.61
N ARG A 5 56.58 -31.27 37.59
CA ARG A 5 56.16 -32.11 36.46
C ARG A 5 55.42 -31.25 35.41
N PRO A 6 55.75 -31.37 34.12
CA PRO A 6 55.06 -30.65 33.05
C PRO A 6 53.67 -31.24 32.77
N ARG A 7 52.72 -30.35 32.49
CA ARG A 7 51.32 -30.62 32.19
C ARG A 7 51.19 -31.33 30.83
N LEU A 8 50.49 -32.47 30.82
CA LEU A 8 49.94 -33.09 29.63
C LEU A 8 48.79 -32.23 29.09
N MET A 9 48.98 -31.62 27.92
CA MET A 9 47.87 -31.13 27.09
C MET A 9 47.44 -32.26 26.15
N THR A 10 46.29 -32.85 26.44
CA THR A 10 45.60 -33.76 25.51
C THR A 10 44.98 -32.95 24.37
N LEU A 11 45.58 -33.08 23.18
CA LEU A 11 45.07 -32.58 21.90
C LEU A 11 43.68 -33.19 21.64
N ARG A 12 42.60 -32.40 21.80
CA ARG A 12 41.27 -32.80 21.36
C ARG A 12 41.21 -32.68 19.83
N ARG A 13 40.87 -33.81 19.22
CA ARG A 13 40.63 -34.03 17.79
C ARG A 13 39.69 -32.95 17.23
N VAL A 14 40.22 -32.10 16.35
CA VAL A 14 39.42 -31.36 15.36
C VAL A 14 39.30 -32.30 14.17
N THR A 15 38.14 -32.94 14.01
CA THR A 15 37.85 -33.72 12.81
C THR A 15 36.35 -33.66 12.55
N VAL A 16 36.03 -33.30 11.31
CA VAL A 16 34.72 -33.46 10.64
C VAL A 16 33.65 -32.42 10.96
N ALA A 17 33.71 -31.27 10.26
CA ALA A 17 32.52 -30.50 9.86
C ALA A 17 32.83 -29.61 8.64
N ILE A 18 33.40 -30.17 7.57
CA ILE A 18 33.50 -29.50 6.27
C ILE A 18 32.81 -30.40 5.25
N LEU A 19 31.48 -30.51 5.30
CA LEU A 19 30.63 -31.17 4.29
C LEU A 19 29.12 -31.09 4.65
N PRO A 20 28.58 -29.89 4.94
CA PRO A 20 27.20 -29.63 4.49
C PRO A 20 27.03 -28.31 3.71
N ALA A 21 28.11 -27.56 3.46
CA ALA A 21 28.02 -26.27 2.77
C ALA A 21 27.78 -26.38 1.26
N ILE A 22 27.99 -27.56 0.64
CA ILE A 22 27.82 -27.75 -0.82
C ILE A 22 26.39 -28.23 -1.17
N SER A 23 25.63 -28.79 -0.22
CA SER A 23 24.26 -29.26 -0.48
C SER A 23 23.19 -28.17 -0.43
N PHE A 24 23.45 -27.02 0.20
CA PHE A 24 22.47 -25.92 0.26
C PHE A 24 22.54 -24.98 -0.95
N ALA A 25 23.65 -24.99 -1.71
CA ALA A 25 23.83 -24.12 -2.88
C ALA A 25 23.14 -24.64 -4.15
N LEU A 26 22.74 -25.92 -4.19
CA LEU A 26 22.13 -26.55 -5.38
C LEU A 26 20.60 -26.55 -5.38
N LEU A 27 19.93 -26.08 -4.33
CA LEU A 27 18.46 -25.97 -4.26
C LEU A 27 17.90 -24.63 -4.77
N MET A 28 18.76 -23.65 -5.11
CA MET A 28 18.31 -22.37 -5.67
C MET A 28 18.24 -22.35 -7.21
N SER A 29 18.43 -23.50 -7.86
CA SER A 29 18.54 -23.63 -9.32
C SER A 29 17.29 -24.19 -10.01
N ALA A 30 16.09 -23.71 -9.61
CA ALA A 30 14.84 -24.07 -10.32
C ALA A 30 13.70 -23.05 -10.22
N CYS A 31 13.95 -21.77 -9.94
CA CYS A 31 12.92 -20.73 -10.11
C CYS A 31 13.07 -20.07 -11.48
N GLY A 32 12.61 -20.76 -12.54
CA GLY A 32 12.36 -20.18 -13.86
C GLY A 32 11.16 -19.22 -13.82
N GLY A 33 11.25 -18.18 -12.99
CA GLY A 33 10.22 -17.15 -12.91
C GLY A 33 10.17 -16.35 -14.20
N LYS A 34 8.96 -16.04 -14.67
CA LYS A 34 8.75 -15.19 -15.85
C LYS A 34 9.52 -13.87 -15.71
N SER A 35 10.06 -13.39 -16.82
CA SER A 35 10.75 -12.09 -16.88
C SER A 35 9.74 -10.93 -16.75
N ALA A 36 10.20 -9.72 -16.40
CA ALA A 36 9.34 -8.53 -16.36
C ALA A 36 8.65 -8.30 -17.72
N LEU A 37 9.39 -8.47 -18.82
CA LEU A 37 8.89 -8.39 -20.19
C LEU A 37 7.77 -9.40 -20.48
N GLU A 38 7.95 -10.65 -20.04
CA GLU A 38 6.96 -11.71 -20.24
C GLU A 38 5.70 -11.47 -19.40
N LEU A 39 5.86 -11.08 -18.14
CA LEU A 39 4.76 -10.70 -17.25
C LEU A 39 3.97 -9.53 -17.82
N ARG A 40 4.67 -8.49 -18.28
CA ARG A 40 4.01 -7.36 -18.94
C ARG A 40 3.22 -7.81 -20.16
N ARG A 41 3.78 -8.67 -21.02
CA ARG A 41 3.07 -9.14 -22.22
C ARG A 41 1.78 -9.86 -21.83
N LEU A 42 1.83 -10.75 -20.84
CA LEU A 42 0.65 -11.43 -20.32
C LEU A 42 -0.38 -10.45 -19.74
N GLY A 43 0.08 -9.41 -19.04
CA GLY A 43 -0.79 -8.36 -18.51
C GLY A 43 -1.49 -7.55 -19.60
N VAL A 44 -0.77 -7.21 -20.68
CA VAL A 44 -1.32 -6.52 -21.84
C VAL A 44 -2.30 -7.41 -22.61
N ASP A 45 -1.95 -8.69 -22.82
CA ASP A 45 -2.82 -9.67 -23.47
C ASP A 45 -4.13 -9.83 -22.67
N ALA A 46 -4.04 -10.01 -21.34
CA ALA A 46 -5.21 -10.10 -20.46
C ALA A 46 -6.06 -8.81 -20.45
N TYR A 47 -5.44 -7.62 -20.54
CA TYR A 47 -6.16 -6.35 -20.68
C TYR A 47 -6.96 -6.30 -21.99
N ASN A 48 -6.34 -6.71 -23.10
CA ASN A 48 -6.99 -6.75 -24.41
C ASN A 48 -8.15 -7.75 -24.46
N ASP A 49 -8.02 -8.87 -23.73
CA ASP A 49 -9.08 -9.86 -23.53
C ASP A 49 -10.16 -9.44 -22.52
N ALA A 50 -10.09 -8.20 -22.03
CA ALA A 50 -10.97 -7.64 -20.99
C ALA A 50 -10.94 -8.41 -19.65
N ASN A 51 -9.93 -9.25 -19.42
CA ASN A 51 -9.69 -9.91 -18.13
C ASN A 51 -8.89 -9.00 -17.19
N TYR A 52 -9.51 -7.90 -16.77
CA TYR A 52 -8.82 -6.82 -16.04
C TYR A 52 -8.26 -7.25 -14.68
N ALA A 53 -8.88 -8.22 -13.99
CA ALA A 53 -8.37 -8.73 -12.73
C ALA A 53 -7.05 -9.52 -12.90
N GLU A 54 -6.97 -10.33 -13.96
CA GLU A 54 -5.73 -11.04 -14.30
C GLU A 54 -4.66 -10.09 -14.86
N ALA A 55 -5.06 -9.12 -15.68
CA ALA A 55 -4.18 -8.06 -16.17
C ALA A 55 -3.50 -7.33 -15.01
N ALA A 56 -4.26 -6.93 -13.99
CA ALA A 56 -3.73 -6.23 -12.82
C ALA A 56 -2.65 -7.06 -12.11
N ARG A 57 -2.87 -8.37 -11.94
CA ARG A 57 -1.88 -9.26 -11.31
C ARG A 57 -0.59 -9.35 -12.11
N PHE A 58 -0.67 -9.59 -13.41
CA PHE A 58 0.52 -9.71 -14.25
C PHE A 58 1.29 -8.39 -14.37
N LEU A 59 0.57 -7.26 -14.43
CA LEU A 59 1.18 -5.93 -14.52
C LEU A 59 1.83 -5.53 -13.18
N GLU A 60 1.21 -5.85 -12.04
CA GLU A 60 1.81 -5.66 -10.71
C GLU A 60 3.10 -6.49 -10.57
N ASP A 61 3.07 -7.77 -10.93
CA ASP A 61 4.26 -8.62 -10.95
C ASP A 61 5.35 -8.07 -11.89
N ALA A 62 4.95 -7.50 -13.04
CA ALA A 62 5.89 -6.88 -13.99
C ALA A 62 6.57 -5.64 -13.38
N ILE A 63 5.80 -4.73 -12.77
CA ILE A 63 6.29 -3.51 -12.10
C ILE A 63 7.20 -3.87 -10.92
N MET A 64 6.86 -4.92 -10.16
CA MET A 64 7.70 -5.41 -9.07
C MET A 64 9.08 -5.87 -9.56
N ARG A 65 9.16 -6.43 -10.78
CA ARG A 65 10.41 -6.92 -11.37
C ARG A 65 11.19 -5.82 -12.10
N ASP A 66 10.48 -4.89 -12.73
CA ASP A 66 11.05 -3.71 -13.36
C ASP A 66 10.19 -2.48 -13.06
N GLN A 67 10.60 -1.74 -12.04
CA GLN A 67 9.91 -0.53 -11.58
C GLN A 67 9.99 0.62 -12.58
N LYS A 68 10.75 0.49 -13.68
CA LYS A 68 10.87 1.51 -14.72
C LYS A 68 10.10 1.17 -15.99
N ASP A 69 9.39 0.05 -16.02
CA ASP A 69 8.62 -0.34 -17.21
C ASP A 69 7.40 0.58 -17.39
N GLU A 70 7.59 1.65 -18.19
CA GLU A 70 6.55 2.62 -18.53
C GLU A 70 5.30 1.97 -19.11
N ILE A 71 5.47 0.91 -19.91
CA ILE A 71 4.35 0.22 -20.54
C ILE A 71 3.55 -0.52 -19.46
N ALA A 72 4.22 -1.17 -18.51
CA ALA A 72 3.55 -1.82 -17.39
C ALA A 72 2.76 -0.81 -16.54
N HIS A 73 3.36 0.33 -16.20
CA HIS A 73 2.66 1.42 -15.48
C HIS A 73 1.45 1.96 -16.26
N LYS A 74 1.61 2.20 -17.58
CA LYS A 74 0.50 2.68 -18.43
C LYS A 74 -0.67 1.70 -18.46
N TYR A 75 -0.39 0.44 -18.72
CA TYR A 75 -1.45 -0.57 -18.76
C TYR A 75 -2.03 -0.85 -17.37
N MET A 76 -1.25 -0.71 -16.29
CA MET A 76 -1.78 -0.82 -14.93
C MET A 76 -2.75 0.33 -14.63
N GLY A 77 -2.42 1.55 -15.05
CA GLY A 77 -3.32 2.71 -14.99
C GLY A 77 -4.65 2.41 -15.69
N LEU A 78 -4.58 2.04 -16.97
CA LEU A 78 -5.76 1.70 -17.78
C LEU A 78 -6.58 0.54 -17.19
N THR A 79 -5.90 -0.51 -16.70
CA THR A 79 -6.53 -1.66 -16.07
C THR A 79 -7.31 -1.24 -14.82
N ASN A 80 -6.69 -0.41 -13.97
CA ASN A 80 -7.36 0.12 -12.78
C ASN A 80 -8.58 0.97 -13.15
N GLU A 81 -8.54 1.76 -14.24
CA GLU A 81 -9.75 2.47 -14.70
C GLU A 81 -10.89 1.53 -15.08
N ARG A 82 -10.58 0.44 -15.81
CA ARG A 82 -11.57 -0.56 -16.20
C ARG A 82 -12.17 -1.27 -14.99
N LEU A 83 -11.39 -1.43 -13.93
CA LEU A 83 -11.82 -1.93 -12.63
C LEU A 83 -12.52 -0.86 -11.77
N LYS A 84 -12.66 0.38 -12.25
CA LYS A 84 -13.16 1.54 -11.49
C LYS A 84 -12.32 1.85 -10.23
N GLN A 85 -11.06 1.45 -10.26
CA GLN A 85 -10.04 1.73 -9.24
C GLN A 85 -9.33 3.05 -9.56
N PHE A 86 -10.08 4.15 -9.59
CA PHE A 86 -9.58 5.44 -10.05
C PHE A 86 -8.41 6.03 -9.22
N PRO A 87 -8.31 5.85 -7.89
CA PRO A 87 -7.13 6.28 -7.14
C PRO A 87 -5.87 5.57 -7.60
N GLN A 88 -5.94 4.25 -7.74
CA GLN A 88 -4.83 3.43 -8.20
C GLN A 88 -4.49 3.74 -9.65
N ALA A 89 -5.49 4.03 -10.50
CA ALA A 89 -5.24 4.47 -11.86
C ALA A 89 -4.46 5.80 -11.87
N ARG A 90 -4.91 6.79 -11.09
CA ARG A 90 -4.24 8.08 -10.94
C ARG A 90 -2.80 7.93 -10.46
N GLU A 91 -2.54 7.08 -9.47
CA GLU A 91 -1.19 6.82 -8.96
C GLU A 91 -0.24 6.37 -10.08
N GLN A 92 -0.68 5.46 -10.95
CA GLN A 92 0.13 5.00 -12.08
C GLN A 92 0.38 6.11 -13.11
N TYR A 93 -0.61 6.97 -13.36
CA TYR A 93 -0.44 8.10 -14.27
C TYR A 93 0.47 9.19 -13.68
N GLU A 94 0.35 9.51 -12.39
CA GLU A 94 1.25 10.43 -11.70
C GLU A 94 2.70 9.93 -11.74
N TRP A 95 2.88 8.61 -11.57
CA TRP A 95 4.17 7.98 -11.77
C TRP A 95 4.72 8.22 -13.18
N LEU A 96 3.90 8.06 -14.23
CA LEU A 96 4.32 8.31 -15.62
C LEU A 96 4.66 9.78 -15.87
N VAL A 97 3.87 10.73 -15.33
CA VAL A 97 4.16 12.17 -15.43
C VAL A 97 5.54 12.50 -14.87
N LYS A 98 5.95 11.83 -13.79
CA LYS A 98 7.24 12.05 -13.13
C LYS A 98 8.41 11.30 -13.76
N ASN A 99 8.19 10.07 -14.20
CA ASN A 99 9.29 9.13 -14.50
C ASN A 99 9.40 8.71 -15.97
N ALA A 100 8.37 8.91 -16.80
CA ALA A 100 8.44 8.48 -18.19
C ALA A 100 9.54 9.24 -18.96
N GLU A 101 10.25 8.54 -19.84
CA GLU A 101 11.37 9.05 -20.64
C GLU A 101 10.88 10.09 -21.65
N THR A 102 9.76 9.81 -22.33
CA THR A 102 9.27 10.67 -23.41
C THR A 102 8.27 11.73 -22.94
N GLU A 103 8.33 12.91 -23.56
CA GLU A 103 7.34 13.97 -23.31
C GLU A 103 5.93 13.53 -23.77
N SER A 104 5.84 12.69 -24.80
CA SER A 104 4.56 12.13 -25.27
C SER A 104 3.89 11.30 -24.17
N SER A 105 4.63 10.37 -23.55
CA SER A 105 4.13 9.55 -22.43
C SER A 105 3.66 10.41 -21.26
N ARG A 106 4.44 11.44 -20.88
CA ARG A 106 4.06 12.36 -19.80
C ARG A 106 2.81 13.16 -20.12
N LYS A 107 2.66 13.60 -21.38
CA LYS A 107 1.49 14.35 -21.84
C LYS A 107 0.24 13.47 -21.82
N GLU A 108 0.31 12.26 -22.37
CA GLU A 108 -0.81 11.29 -22.33
C GLU A 108 -1.26 11.02 -20.89
N ALA A 109 -0.32 10.80 -19.96
CA ALA A 109 -0.65 10.56 -18.56
C ALA A 109 -1.35 11.76 -17.89
N LYS A 110 -0.99 13.00 -18.24
CA LYS A 110 -1.71 14.20 -17.76
C LYS A 110 -3.15 14.25 -18.27
N GLU A 111 -3.34 13.96 -19.55
CA GLU A 111 -4.68 13.90 -20.16
C GLU A 111 -5.54 12.81 -19.51
N ASP A 112 -4.93 11.65 -19.17
CA ASP A 112 -5.61 10.58 -18.44
C ASP A 112 -5.99 11.00 -17.00
N ILE A 113 -5.13 11.73 -16.28
CA ILE A 113 -5.46 12.28 -14.95
C ILE A 113 -6.62 13.28 -15.01
N GLU A 114 -6.64 14.15 -16.02
CA GLU A 114 -7.73 15.10 -16.25
C GLU A 114 -9.04 14.37 -16.57
N ARG A 115 -8.97 13.35 -17.43
CA ARG A 115 -10.10 12.49 -17.79
C ARG A 115 -10.65 11.74 -16.57
N LEU A 116 -9.78 11.19 -15.73
CA LEU A 116 -10.18 10.59 -14.44
C LEU A 116 -10.91 11.59 -13.54
N GLY A 117 -10.42 12.83 -13.48
CA GLY A 117 -11.08 13.91 -12.77
C GLY A 117 -12.51 14.13 -13.28
N ALA A 118 -12.70 14.16 -14.60
CA ALA A 118 -14.02 14.32 -15.22
C ALA A 118 -14.97 13.14 -14.93
N LEU A 119 -14.46 11.90 -14.92
CA LEU A 119 -15.25 10.70 -14.60
C LEU A 119 -15.82 10.70 -13.18
N CYS A 120 -15.14 11.36 -12.25
CA CYS A 120 -15.64 11.58 -10.89
C CYS A 120 -16.50 12.86 -10.76
N ASN A 121 -17.06 13.39 -11.86
CA ASN A 121 -17.75 14.69 -11.91
C ASN A 121 -16.87 15.85 -11.38
N GLY A 122 -15.55 15.76 -11.56
CA GLY A 122 -14.57 16.70 -11.00
C GLY A 122 -14.38 16.60 -9.49
N LYS A 123 -15.03 15.64 -8.81
CA LYS A 123 -14.96 15.50 -7.35
C LYS A 123 -13.85 14.49 -7.00
N PRO A 124 -12.92 14.84 -6.10
CA PRO A 124 -11.95 13.86 -5.62
C PRO A 124 -12.71 12.71 -4.96
N LEU A 125 -12.18 11.50 -5.10
CA LEU A 125 -12.72 10.37 -4.37
C LEU A 125 -12.63 10.66 -2.87
N PRO A 126 -13.61 10.19 -2.08
CA PRO A 126 -13.52 10.27 -0.64
C PRO A 126 -12.18 9.67 -0.18
N ARG A 127 -11.44 10.35 0.71
CA ARG A 127 -10.15 9.89 1.22
C ARG A 127 -10.28 9.45 2.67
N ILE A 128 -9.91 8.21 2.95
CA ILE A 128 -9.75 7.67 4.29
C ILE A 128 -8.27 7.79 4.65
N ILE A 129 -7.99 8.47 5.76
CA ILE A 129 -6.65 8.64 6.30
C ILE A 129 -6.58 7.87 7.61
N LEU A 130 -5.70 6.86 7.67
CA LEU A 130 -5.30 6.23 8.91
C LEU A 130 -4.09 6.97 9.45
N LEU A 131 -4.19 7.51 10.67
CA LEU A 131 -3.05 8.03 11.38
C LEU A 131 -2.41 6.91 12.20
N SER A 132 -1.23 6.46 11.76
CA SER A 132 -0.46 5.44 12.47
C SER A 132 0.57 6.12 13.36
N THR A 133 0.73 5.59 14.58
CA THR A 133 1.78 5.98 15.53
C THR A 133 2.76 4.81 15.67
N ASP A 134 4.00 5.04 16.10
CA ASP A 134 4.99 3.94 16.29
C ASP A 134 4.67 2.99 17.48
N CYS A 135 3.46 3.05 18.05
CA CYS A 135 3.08 2.17 19.14
C CYS A 135 2.67 0.76 18.65
N ASP A 136 2.83 -0.24 19.52
CA ASP A 136 2.51 -1.64 19.21
C ASP A 136 1.06 -1.84 18.77
N HIS A 137 0.15 -1.01 19.30
CA HIS A 137 -1.26 -1.06 18.93
C HIS A 137 -1.48 -0.68 17.47
N SER A 138 -0.95 0.46 17.01
CA SER A 138 -1.05 0.88 15.59
C SER A 138 -0.41 -0.13 14.66
N LYS A 139 0.77 -0.68 15.02
CA LYS A 139 1.45 -1.72 14.23
C LYS A 139 0.61 -2.99 14.06
N SER A 140 -0.19 -3.34 15.07
CA SER A 140 -1.13 -4.47 14.97
C SER A 140 -2.39 -4.13 14.18
N PHE A 141 -2.76 -2.85 14.11
CA PHE A 141 -3.96 -2.36 13.47
C PHE A 141 -3.76 -2.08 11.97
N ASP A 142 -2.61 -1.55 11.56
CA ASP A 142 -2.32 -1.21 10.15
C ASP A 142 -2.60 -2.38 9.19
N PRO A 143 -2.15 -3.63 9.45
CA PRO A 143 -2.44 -4.76 8.57
C PRO A 143 -3.93 -5.09 8.50
N LEU A 144 -4.65 -4.94 9.63
CA LEU A 144 -6.09 -5.18 9.72
C LEU A 144 -6.87 -4.14 8.91
N PHE A 145 -6.52 -2.87 9.08
CA PHE A 145 -7.09 -1.76 8.34
C PHE A 145 -6.85 -1.89 6.85
N MET A 146 -5.60 -2.16 6.43
CA MET A 146 -5.27 -2.34 5.02
C MET A 146 -6.02 -3.53 4.42
N LYS A 147 -6.19 -4.62 5.18
CA LYS A 147 -7.01 -5.77 4.76
C LYS A 147 -8.46 -5.37 4.54
N VAL A 148 -9.09 -4.64 5.47
CA VAL A 148 -10.49 -4.21 5.29
C VAL A 148 -10.62 -3.19 4.15
N CYS A 149 -9.73 -2.21 4.05
CA CYS A 149 -9.70 -1.25 2.96
C CYS A 149 -9.54 -1.90 1.58
N SER A 150 -8.83 -3.04 1.50
CA SER A 150 -8.69 -3.78 0.25
C SER A 150 -10.02 -4.27 -0.30
N ASP A 151 -11.01 -4.56 0.55
CA ASP A 151 -12.37 -4.97 0.14
C ASP A 151 -13.14 -3.83 -0.55
N TYR A 152 -12.70 -2.58 -0.37
CA TYR A 152 -13.32 -1.38 -0.91
C TYR A 152 -12.43 -0.66 -1.94
N LYS A 153 -11.39 -1.34 -2.44
CA LYS A 153 -10.44 -0.79 -3.41
C LYS A 153 -11.17 -0.13 -4.59
N GLY A 154 -10.88 1.15 -4.82
CA GLY A 154 -11.46 1.95 -5.91
C GLY A 154 -12.67 2.81 -5.54
N LYS A 155 -13.28 2.61 -4.36
CA LYS A 155 -14.36 3.48 -3.86
C LYS A 155 -13.85 4.71 -3.14
N PHE A 156 -12.64 4.64 -2.58
CA PHE A 156 -12.00 5.72 -1.85
C PHE A 156 -10.47 5.65 -2.00
N ASP A 157 -9.82 6.78 -1.75
CA ASP A 157 -8.38 6.90 -1.60
C ASP A 157 -8.02 6.54 -0.14
N VAL A 158 -7.04 5.66 0.07
CA VAL A 158 -6.60 5.26 1.42
C VAL A 158 -5.17 5.70 1.62
N GLN A 159 -4.93 6.49 2.66
CA GLN A 159 -3.57 6.90 3.04
C GLN A 159 -3.31 6.51 4.48
N VAL A 160 -2.18 5.86 4.73
CA VAL A 160 -1.65 5.68 6.07
C VAL A 160 -0.57 6.74 6.26
N LEU A 161 -0.75 7.60 7.26
CA LEU A 161 0.20 8.65 7.59
C LEU A 161 0.84 8.35 8.94
N ASP A 162 2.17 8.27 8.93
CA ASP A 162 2.95 8.25 10.16
C ASP A 162 2.91 9.64 10.80
N VAL A 163 2.33 9.70 12.00
CA VAL A 163 2.22 10.96 12.76
C VAL A 163 3.58 11.49 13.23
N GLN A 164 4.62 10.64 13.26
CA GLN A 164 5.98 11.02 13.66
C GLN A 164 6.79 11.56 12.49
N ASN A 165 6.35 11.35 11.25
CA ASN A 165 7.03 11.91 10.08
C ASN A 165 6.84 13.43 10.04
N SER A 166 7.95 14.16 10.10
CA SER A 166 7.96 15.64 10.07
C SER A 166 7.36 16.24 8.80
N GLU A 167 7.31 15.49 7.69
CA GLU A 167 6.67 15.93 6.45
C GLU A 167 5.13 16.00 6.59
N ASN A 168 4.55 15.28 7.56
CA ASN A 168 3.12 15.28 7.83
C ASN A 168 2.71 16.34 8.88
N LYS A 169 3.67 17.13 9.39
CA LYS A 169 3.47 17.99 10.55
C LYS A 169 2.32 19.00 10.38
N ASP A 170 2.22 19.67 9.25
CA ASP A 170 1.17 20.68 9.02
C ASP A 170 -0.23 20.07 8.95
N LEU A 171 -0.33 18.87 8.35
CA LEU A 171 -1.56 18.10 8.32
C LEU A 171 -1.95 17.62 9.73
N MET A 172 -0.95 17.19 10.50
CA MET A 172 -1.11 16.78 11.89
C MET A 172 -1.51 17.92 12.80
N GLU A 173 -0.94 19.12 12.66
CA GLU A 173 -1.29 20.29 13.47
C GLU A 173 -2.73 20.74 13.19
N SER A 174 -3.12 20.78 11.91
CA SER A 174 -4.51 21.06 11.52
C SER A 174 -5.49 20.04 12.10
N TYR A 175 -5.06 18.78 12.22
CA TYR A 175 -5.86 17.70 12.76
C TYR A 175 -5.92 17.68 14.30
N VAL A 176 -4.80 17.88 14.97
CA VAL A 176 -4.72 17.99 16.43
C VAL A 176 -5.57 19.17 16.91
N GLN A 177 -5.57 20.28 16.17
CA GLN A 177 -6.46 21.41 16.47
C GLN A 177 -7.93 20.98 16.40
N TYR A 178 -8.33 20.29 15.32
CA TYR A 178 -9.69 19.76 15.18
C TYR A 178 -10.08 18.79 16.31
N LEU A 179 -9.16 17.93 16.73
CA LEU A 179 -9.39 17.00 17.85
C LEU A 179 -9.52 17.74 19.18
N ASN A 180 -8.65 18.70 19.47
CA ASN A 180 -8.72 19.49 20.70
C ASN A 180 -10.03 20.27 20.80
N ASP A 181 -10.54 20.76 19.67
CA ASP A 181 -11.81 21.48 19.62
C ASP A 181 -13.03 20.57 19.85
N ARG A 182 -12.89 19.25 19.66
CA ARG A 182 -14.02 18.30 19.67
C ARG A 182 -13.95 17.22 20.75
N PHE A 183 -12.77 16.86 21.23
CA PHE A 183 -12.48 15.73 22.11
C PHE A 183 -11.38 16.08 23.12
N ALA A 184 -11.63 17.08 23.98
CA ALA A 184 -10.64 17.62 24.91
C ALA A 184 -9.96 16.58 25.84
N ASP A 185 -10.54 15.39 26.03
CA ASP A 185 -10.16 14.47 27.12
C ASP A 185 -9.87 13.00 26.72
N SER A 186 -9.82 12.59 25.44
CA SER A 186 -9.64 11.17 25.06
C SER A 186 -8.58 10.93 23.96
N TRP A 187 -7.34 10.66 24.36
CA TRP A 187 -6.19 10.46 23.46
C TRP A 187 -5.84 8.99 23.16
N THR A 188 -6.64 8.02 23.60
CA THR A 188 -6.22 6.60 23.65
C THR A 188 -6.85 5.68 22.59
N VAL A 189 -7.58 6.19 21.61
CA VAL A 189 -8.27 5.35 20.60
C VAL A 189 -7.64 5.56 19.22
N PRO A 190 -7.27 4.48 18.49
CA PRO A 190 -6.91 4.61 17.08
C PRO A 190 -8.09 5.20 16.31
N MET A 191 -7.85 6.31 15.62
CA MET A 191 -8.87 7.02 14.87
C MET A 191 -8.61 6.87 13.38
N CYS A 192 -9.63 6.40 12.66
CA CYS A 192 -9.67 6.59 11.21
C CYS A 192 -10.40 7.88 10.92
N MET A 193 -9.78 8.69 10.07
CA MET A 193 -10.32 9.96 9.64
C MET A 193 -10.76 9.88 8.21
N TYR A 194 -11.80 10.65 7.91
CA TYR A 194 -12.26 10.86 6.56
C TYR A 194 -12.26 12.34 6.23
N GLN A 195 -11.72 12.71 5.08
CA GLN A 195 -11.84 14.07 4.54
C GLN A 195 -12.90 14.11 3.42
N CYS A 196 -14.01 14.81 3.69
CA CYS A 196 -15.10 15.00 2.72
C CYS A 196 -14.93 16.21 1.79
N LYS A 197 -15.78 16.26 0.76
CA LYS A 197 -15.98 17.31 -0.26
C LYS A 197 -15.91 18.77 0.21
N HIS A 198 -16.06 19.06 1.51
CA HIS A 198 -16.04 20.40 2.10
C HIS A 198 -14.93 20.61 3.15
N GLY A 199 -13.94 19.72 3.23
CA GLY A 199 -12.92 19.76 4.29
C GLY A 199 -13.44 19.31 5.66
N VAL A 200 -14.62 18.70 5.71
CA VAL A 200 -15.16 18.14 6.96
C VAL A 200 -14.41 16.85 7.26
N ILE A 201 -13.65 16.88 8.34
CA ILE A 201 -13.00 15.70 8.92
C ILE A 201 -14.04 15.02 9.80
N LYS A 202 -14.56 13.85 9.39
CA LYS A 202 -15.29 12.99 10.33
C LYS A 202 -14.31 12.00 10.94
N THR A 203 -14.34 11.88 12.26
CA THR A 203 -13.60 10.87 13.01
C THR A 203 -14.57 9.76 13.38
N ALA A 204 -14.22 8.52 13.03
CA ALA A 204 -14.83 7.37 13.65
C ALA A 204 -13.89 6.94 14.77
N GLU A 205 -14.36 6.96 16.02
CA GLU A 205 -13.69 6.22 17.08
C GLU A 205 -13.80 4.75 16.73
N MET A 206 -12.70 4.18 16.25
CA MET A 206 -12.64 2.75 16.08
C MET A 206 -12.31 2.15 17.44
N GLY A 207 -13.35 1.98 18.25
CA GLY A 207 -13.33 1.04 19.38
C GLY A 207 -13.20 -0.42 18.93
N ALA A 208 -12.82 -0.66 17.68
CA ALA A 208 -12.72 -1.95 17.04
C ALA A 208 -11.57 -2.74 17.68
N GLN A 209 -11.94 -3.75 18.46
CA GLN A 209 -10.99 -4.72 18.99
C GLN A 209 -10.81 -5.90 18.02
N THR A 210 -11.70 -5.99 17.01
CA THR A 210 -11.72 -7.09 16.04
C THR A 210 -11.82 -6.58 14.60
N GLU A 211 -11.49 -7.47 13.63
CA GLU A 211 -11.70 -7.22 12.20
C GLU A 211 -13.17 -6.95 11.86
N GLU A 212 -14.09 -7.59 12.57
CA GLU A 212 -15.54 -7.47 12.32
C GLU A 212 -16.06 -6.10 12.75
N ASP A 213 -15.64 -5.62 13.93
CA ASP A 213 -15.95 -4.26 14.39
C ASP A 213 -15.43 -3.20 13.40
N LEU A 214 -14.24 -3.42 12.84
CA LEU A 214 -13.64 -2.53 11.86
C LEU A 214 -14.43 -2.53 10.55
N ARG A 215 -14.82 -3.71 10.07
CA ARG A 215 -15.67 -3.86 8.87
C ARG A 215 -17.01 -3.17 9.06
N ASP A 216 -17.65 -3.34 10.21
CA ASP A 216 -18.96 -2.76 10.48
C ASP A 216 -18.88 -1.24 10.64
N SER A 217 -17.84 -0.72 11.30
CA SER A 217 -17.55 0.71 11.36
C SER A 217 -17.37 1.29 9.95
N ILE A 218 -16.62 0.61 9.08
CA ILE A 218 -16.43 1.03 7.68
C ILE A 218 -17.75 0.93 6.91
N LYS A 219 -18.55 -0.13 7.08
CA LYS A 219 -19.86 -0.26 6.40
C LYS A 219 -20.84 0.85 6.81
N GLU A 220 -20.96 1.13 8.10
CA GLU A 220 -21.82 2.20 8.61
C GLU A 220 -21.38 3.56 8.06
N PHE A 221 -20.07 3.79 8.09
CA PHE A 221 -19.46 4.96 7.46
C PHE A 221 -19.79 5.06 5.96
N MET A 222 -19.69 3.97 5.20
CA MET A 222 -20.06 3.96 3.78
C MET A 222 -21.55 4.27 3.57
N ALA A 223 -22.42 3.76 4.43
CA ALA A 223 -23.84 4.06 4.39
C ALA A 223 -24.14 5.54 4.69
N GLU A 224 -23.33 6.22 5.50
CA GLU A 224 -23.41 7.67 5.66
C GLU A 224 -22.94 8.43 4.42
N LEU A 225 -21.82 8.02 3.82
CA LEU A 225 -21.32 8.67 2.60
C LEU A 225 -22.31 8.57 1.44
N ASP A 226 -22.94 7.41 1.25
CA ASP A 226 -23.92 7.22 0.19
C ASP A 226 -25.13 8.16 0.37
N LYS A 227 -25.55 8.44 1.62
CA LYS A 227 -26.60 9.43 1.91
C LYS A 227 -26.21 10.87 1.60
N GLU A 228 -24.92 11.22 1.75
CA GLU A 228 -24.41 12.56 1.41
C GLU A 228 -24.18 12.75 -0.11
N VAL A 229 -24.08 11.65 -0.86
CA VAL A 229 -23.85 11.64 -2.32
C VAL A 229 -25.17 11.67 -3.11
N GLU A 230 -26.30 11.30 -2.51
CA GLU A 230 -27.60 11.46 -3.17
C GLU A 230 -27.91 12.94 -3.45
N PRO A 231 -28.25 13.31 -4.69
CA PRO A 231 -28.53 14.68 -5.05
C PRO A 231 -29.87 15.11 -4.43
N GLY A 232 -29.79 16.06 -3.50
CA GLY A 232 -30.91 16.96 -3.22
C GLY A 232 -31.18 17.90 -4.39
#